data_AF-A0AAV5HZF3-F1
#
_entry.id   AF-A0AAV5HZF3-F1
#
_cell.length_a   1.000
_cell.length_b   1.000
_cell.length_c   1.000
_cell.angle_alpha   90.00
_cell.angle_beta   90.00
_cell.angle_gamma   90.00
#
_symmetry.space_group_name_H-M   'P 1'
#
loop_
_entity.id
_entity.type
_entity.pdbx_description
1 polymer ?
#
loop_
_entity_poly.entity_id
_entity_poly.type
_entity_poly.pdbx_seq_one_letter_code
_entity_poly.pdbx_strand_id
1 'polypeptide(L)'
;MPRMEARWFIEVYQRSPDMNPLLLDLAKLDFNMVQAIFQEDLKHASMWWKGTGLGKNLRFIRDRSMENFLWTTGVFFQPQYGYFRRMTTQVGSLITTIDDVYDVYGTLDELELFTDAIERWDINAIEQLPDYMKLCFFALHNSTNQIASDIFQYWIPKIQYTENFEWGKEREHWRG
;
A
#
# COMPACT_ATOMS: atom_id res chain seq x y z
N MET A 1 -7.55 16.40 -1.09
CA MET A 1 -6.27 15.64 -1.06
C MET A 1 -5.18 16.54 -1.60
N PRO A 2 -4.07 16.75 -0.87
CA PRO A 2 -3.08 17.79 -1.18
C PRO A 2 -2.56 17.76 -2.63
N ARG A 3 -2.31 16.58 -3.20
CA ARG A 3 -1.82 16.46 -4.57
C ARG A 3 -2.87 16.79 -5.64
N MET A 4 -4.14 16.48 -5.41
CA MET A 4 -5.23 16.88 -6.31
C MET A 4 -5.41 18.41 -6.29
N GLU A 5 -5.36 19.00 -5.11
CA GLU A 5 -5.46 20.46 -4.92
C GLU A 5 -4.25 21.18 -5.55
N ALA A 6 -3.05 20.64 -5.41
CA ALA A 6 -1.84 21.19 -6.03
C ALA A 6 -1.97 21.27 -7.56
N ARG A 7 -2.50 20.22 -8.22
CA ARG A 7 -2.73 20.23 -9.67
C ARG A 7 -3.68 21.37 -10.06
N TRP A 8 -4.81 21.47 -9.37
CA TRP A 8 -5.79 22.52 -9.63
C TRP A 8 -5.19 23.91 -9.40
N PHE A 9 -4.44 24.10 -8.31
CA PHE A 9 -3.83 25.38 -7.99
C PHE A 9 -2.75 25.79 -8.99
N ILE A 10 -1.95 24.85 -9.51
CA ILE A 10 -0.99 25.13 -10.60
C ILE A 10 -1.72 25.72 -11.82
N GLU A 11 -2.86 25.15 -12.19
CA GLU A 11 -3.66 25.61 -13.33
C GLU A 11 -4.27 27.01 -13.09
N VAL A 12 -4.75 27.28 -11.88
CA VAL A 12 -5.29 28.59 -11.48
C VAL A 12 -4.17 29.64 -11.42
N TYR A 13 -3.06 29.32 -10.75
CA TYR A 13 -1.92 30.21 -10.57
C TYR A 13 -1.28 30.60 -11.91
N GLN A 14 -1.24 29.68 -12.88
CA GLN A 14 -0.78 29.96 -14.24
C GLN A 14 -1.58 31.09 -14.94
N ARG A 15 -2.84 31.32 -14.55
CA ARG A 15 -3.71 32.37 -15.13
C ARG A 15 -3.72 33.66 -14.32
N SER A 16 -3.01 33.71 -13.19
CA SER A 16 -2.96 34.87 -12.31
C SER A 16 -2.15 36.01 -12.94
N PRO A 17 -2.60 37.28 -12.83
CA PRO A 17 -1.81 38.43 -13.30
C PRO A 17 -0.48 38.59 -12.55
N ASP A 18 -0.41 38.16 -11.29
CA ASP A 18 0.77 38.28 -10.42
C ASP A 18 1.63 37.00 -10.41
N MET A 19 1.48 36.14 -11.42
CA MET A 19 2.18 34.86 -11.50
C MET A 19 3.70 35.05 -11.65
N ASN A 20 4.46 34.44 -10.74
CA ASN A 20 5.92 34.31 -10.85
C ASN A 20 6.29 33.05 -11.66
N PRO A 21 6.95 33.18 -12.83
CA PRO A 21 7.27 32.06 -13.71
C PRO A 21 8.19 31.03 -13.06
N LEU A 22 9.15 31.46 -12.23
CA LEU A 22 10.05 30.54 -11.52
C LEU A 22 9.30 29.65 -10.53
N LEU A 23 8.31 30.21 -9.83
CA LEU A 23 7.48 29.45 -8.89
C LEU A 23 6.56 28.47 -9.63
N LEU A 24 5.99 28.89 -10.77
CA LEU A 24 5.15 28.03 -11.60
C LEU A 24 5.94 26.83 -12.15
N ASP A 25 7.15 27.07 -12.67
CA ASP A 25 8.01 26.03 -13.21
C ASP A 25 8.47 25.05 -12.12
N LEU A 26 8.84 25.57 -10.94
CA LEU A 26 9.17 24.74 -9.79
C LEU A 26 7.99 23.84 -9.37
N ALA A 27 6.78 24.40 -9.29
CA ALA A 27 5.58 23.64 -8.92
C ALA A 27 5.23 22.55 -9.94
N LYS A 28 5.36 22.84 -11.24
CA LYS A 28 5.17 21.85 -12.32
C LYS A 28 6.21 20.75 -12.26
N LEU A 29 7.47 21.09 -12.01
CA LEU A 29 8.56 20.13 -11.90
C LEU A 29 8.33 19.17 -10.71
N ASP A 30 8.06 19.70 -9.52
CA ASP A 30 7.74 18.88 -8.32
C ASP A 30 6.55 17.95 -8.59
N PHE A 31 5.47 18.49 -9.16
CA PHE A 31 4.27 17.70 -9.47
C PHE A 31 4.59 16.54 -10.41
N ASN A 32 5.32 16.79 -11.49
CA ASN A 32 5.67 15.77 -12.48
C ASN A 32 6.62 14.71 -11.90
N MET A 33 7.60 15.13 -11.09
CA MET A 33 8.51 14.20 -10.41
C MET A 33 7.74 13.25 -9.48
N VAL A 34 6.83 13.79 -8.67
CA VAL A 34 6.03 12.98 -7.73
C VAL A 34 5.06 12.08 -8.50
N GLN A 35 4.44 12.59 -9.58
CA GLN A 35 3.57 11.80 -10.43
C GLN A 35 4.31 10.61 -11.07
N ALA A 36 5.54 10.80 -11.53
CA ALA A 36 6.35 9.71 -12.08
C ALA A 36 6.62 8.61 -11.05
N ILE A 37 6.89 9.00 -9.79
CA ILE A 37 7.05 8.04 -8.69
C ILE A 37 5.75 7.27 -8.44
N PHE A 38 4.60 7.95 -8.43
CA PHE A 38 3.31 7.27 -8.27
C PHE A 38 3.01 6.29 -9.40
N GLN A 39 3.37 6.62 -10.65
CA GLN A 39 3.20 5.71 -11.78
C GLN A 39 4.04 4.43 -11.60
N GLU A 40 5.27 4.57 -11.11
CA GLU A 40 6.11 3.39 -10.83
C GLU A 40 5.54 2.56 -9.67
N ASP A 41 5.11 3.21 -8.57
CA ASP A 41 4.46 2.52 -7.46
C ASP A 41 3.19 1.78 -7.90
N LEU A 42 2.39 2.40 -8.76
CA LEU A 42 1.19 1.80 -9.32
C LEU A 42 1.51 0.59 -10.20
N LYS A 43 2.56 0.68 -11.02
CA LYS A 43 3.03 -0.44 -11.84
C LYS A 43 3.41 -1.62 -10.96
N HIS A 44 4.13 -1.39 -9.86
CA HIS A 44 4.45 -2.42 -8.87
C HIS A 44 3.19 -3.05 -8.26
N ALA A 45 2.24 -2.23 -7.80
CA ALA A 45 0.98 -2.72 -7.24
C ALA A 45 0.17 -3.54 -8.26
N SER A 46 0.10 -3.09 -9.51
CA SER A 46 -0.60 -3.79 -10.60
C SER A 46 0.06 -5.12 -10.95
N MET A 47 1.40 -5.18 -11.00
CA MET A 47 2.14 -6.43 -11.24
C MET A 47 1.91 -7.43 -10.11
N TRP A 48 1.97 -6.98 -8.85
CA TRP A 48 1.65 -7.81 -7.69
C TRP A 48 0.21 -8.33 -7.77
N TRP A 49 -0.78 -7.46 -8.03
CA TRP A 49 -2.19 -7.85 -8.09
C TRP A 49 -2.44 -8.91 -9.15
N LYS A 50 -1.87 -8.74 -10.35
CA LYS A 50 -1.90 -9.76 -11.41
C LYS A 50 -1.22 -11.07 -10.98
N GLY A 51 -0.11 -10.98 -10.25
CA GLY A 51 0.62 -12.12 -9.70
C GLY A 51 -0.16 -12.95 -8.69
N THR A 52 -1.10 -12.35 -7.96
CA THR A 52 -1.99 -13.09 -7.05
C THR A 52 -2.97 -14.02 -7.77
N GLY A 53 -3.29 -13.72 -9.04
CA GLY A 53 -4.31 -14.44 -9.81
C GLY A 53 -5.75 -14.22 -9.35
N LEU A 54 -5.98 -13.48 -8.26
CA LEU A 54 -7.31 -13.27 -7.66
C LEU A 54 -8.28 -12.62 -8.65
N GLY A 55 -7.92 -11.48 -9.24
CA GLY A 55 -8.79 -10.78 -10.19
C GLY A 55 -9.12 -11.56 -11.48
N LYS A 56 -8.33 -12.60 -11.81
CA LYS A 56 -8.60 -13.48 -12.96
C LYS A 56 -9.49 -14.67 -12.57
N ASN A 57 -9.23 -15.27 -11.41
CA ASN A 57 -9.84 -16.52 -10.98
C ASN A 57 -11.14 -16.30 -10.21
N LEU A 58 -11.27 -15.17 -9.50
CA LEU A 58 -12.43 -14.82 -8.69
C LEU A 58 -13.22 -13.73 -9.40
N ARG A 59 -14.30 -14.11 -10.09
CA ARG A 59 -15.12 -13.12 -10.83
C ARG A 59 -16.06 -12.31 -9.95
N PHE A 60 -16.30 -12.77 -8.71
CA PHE A 60 -17.20 -12.12 -7.76
C PHE A 60 -16.52 -10.98 -7.00
N ILE A 61 -15.18 -10.91 -6.98
CA ILE A 61 -14.45 -9.88 -6.26
C ILE A 61 -14.37 -8.60 -7.11
N ARG A 62 -14.42 -7.46 -6.43
CA ARG A 62 -14.27 -6.15 -7.05
C ARG A 62 -12.78 -5.88 -7.29
N ASP A 63 -12.38 -5.59 -8.54
CA ASP A 63 -11.03 -5.10 -8.82
C ASP A 63 -10.90 -3.63 -8.37
N ARG A 64 -10.55 -3.45 -7.09
CA ARG A 64 -10.38 -2.12 -6.45
C ARG A 64 -8.92 -1.73 -6.27
N SER A 65 -8.01 -2.39 -6.99
CA SER A 65 -6.56 -2.15 -6.85
C SER A 65 -6.18 -0.69 -7.15
N MET A 66 -6.85 -0.06 -8.12
CA MET A 66 -6.66 1.36 -8.47
C MET A 66 -7.20 2.31 -7.40
N GLU A 67 -8.38 2.04 -6.84
CA GLU A 67 -8.99 2.86 -5.80
C GLU A 67 -8.20 2.79 -4.50
N ASN A 68 -7.76 1.59 -4.12
CA ASN A 68 -6.86 1.38 -3.00
C ASN A 68 -5.57 2.16 -3.20
N PHE A 69 -4.97 2.10 -4.41
CA PHE A 69 -3.78 2.90 -4.72
C PHE A 69 -4.03 4.40 -4.57
N LEU A 70 -5.12 4.92 -5.15
CA LEU A 70 -5.49 6.33 -5.05
C LEU A 70 -5.62 6.78 -3.59
N TRP A 71 -6.24 5.96 -2.75
CA TRP A 71 -6.35 6.24 -1.31
C TRP A 71 -4.96 6.37 -0.65
N THR A 72 -4.02 5.46 -0.97
CA THR A 72 -2.64 5.57 -0.45
C THR A 72 -1.91 6.82 -0.90
N THR A 73 -2.16 7.32 -2.12
CA THR A 73 -1.55 8.59 -2.57
C THR A 73 -2.07 9.80 -1.82
N GLY A 74 -3.25 9.70 -1.20
CA GLY A 74 -3.80 10.75 -0.33
C GLY A 74 -3.11 10.79 1.03
N VAL A 75 -2.77 9.62 1.59
CA VAL A 75 -2.17 9.48 2.93
C VAL A 75 -0.64 9.64 2.87
N PHE A 76 0.01 8.99 1.90
CA PHE A 76 1.45 8.89 1.77
C PHE A 76 1.94 9.60 0.50
N PHE A 77 1.62 10.88 0.32
CA PHE A 77 1.90 11.58 -0.93
C PHE A 77 3.37 12.00 -1.14
N GLN A 78 4.20 11.93 -0.10
CA GLN A 78 5.59 12.35 -0.16
C GLN A 78 6.47 11.25 -0.82
N PRO A 79 7.41 11.62 -1.71
CA PRO A 79 8.22 10.67 -2.49
C PRO A 79 8.80 9.48 -1.71
N GLN A 80 9.34 9.74 -0.51
CA GLN A 80 10.03 8.77 0.33
C GLN A 80 9.15 7.62 0.82
N TYR A 81 7.82 7.76 0.78
CA TYR A 81 6.88 6.76 1.29
C TYR A 81 6.41 5.76 0.21
N GLY A 82 7.19 5.56 -0.86
CA GLY A 82 6.85 4.62 -1.95
C GLY A 82 6.61 3.19 -1.48
N TYR A 83 7.41 2.70 -0.53
CA TYR A 83 7.19 1.38 0.07
C TYR A 83 5.82 1.29 0.77
N PHE A 84 5.48 2.28 1.60
CA PHE A 84 4.19 2.33 2.29
C PHE A 84 3.01 2.41 1.32
N ARG A 85 3.11 3.23 0.26
CA ARG A 85 2.06 3.27 -0.79
C ARG A 85 1.82 1.89 -1.41
N ARG A 86 2.90 1.20 -1.81
CA ARG A 86 2.81 -0.14 -2.41
C ARG A 86 2.19 -1.14 -1.42
N MET A 87 2.75 -1.24 -0.21
CA MET A 87 2.31 -2.18 0.81
C MET A 87 0.85 -1.94 1.22
N THR A 88 0.45 -0.69 1.51
CA THR A 88 -0.92 -0.37 1.90
C THR A 88 -1.92 -0.63 0.77
N THR A 89 -1.50 -0.47 -0.49
CA THR A 89 -2.34 -0.86 -1.65
C THR A 89 -2.57 -2.37 -1.68
N GLN A 90 -1.54 -3.17 -1.39
CA GLN A 90 -1.68 -4.63 -1.32
C GLN A 90 -2.64 -5.03 -0.20
N VAL A 91 -2.43 -4.49 1.01
CA VAL A 91 -3.28 -4.74 2.18
C VAL A 91 -4.71 -4.34 1.91
N GLY A 92 -4.96 -3.14 1.37
CA GLY A 92 -6.30 -2.68 1.02
C GLY A 92 -6.99 -3.61 0.00
N SER A 93 -6.25 -4.09 -1.00
CA SER A 93 -6.79 -5.00 -2.02
C SER A 93 -7.14 -6.38 -1.46
N LEU A 94 -6.35 -6.88 -0.51
CA LEU A 94 -6.66 -8.13 0.20
C LEU A 94 -7.85 -7.97 1.14
N ILE A 95 -7.95 -6.85 1.87
CA ILE A 95 -9.11 -6.54 2.72
C ILE A 95 -10.38 -6.52 1.88
N THR A 96 -10.40 -5.81 0.75
CA THR A 96 -11.59 -5.77 -0.13
C THR A 96 -11.92 -7.14 -0.72
N THR A 97 -10.91 -7.98 -0.99
CA THR A 97 -11.11 -9.34 -1.49
C THR A 97 -11.76 -10.22 -0.42
N ILE A 98 -11.27 -10.14 0.82
CA ILE A 98 -11.80 -10.90 1.95
C ILE A 98 -13.21 -10.43 2.29
N ASP A 99 -13.45 -9.12 2.30
CA ASP A 99 -14.78 -8.51 2.44
C ASP A 99 -15.78 -9.11 1.43
N ASP A 100 -15.42 -9.19 0.15
CA ASP A 100 -16.26 -9.81 -0.88
C ASP A 100 -16.50 -11.32 -0.63
N VAL A 101 -15.54 -12.03 -0.04
CA VAL A 101 -15.73 -13.43 0.36
C VAL A 101 -16.76 -13.54 1.47
N TYR A 102 -16.69 -12.69 2.50
CA TYR A 102 -17.62 -12.75 3.65
C TYR A 102 -19.03 -12.24 3.32
N ASP A 103 -19.14 -11.18 2.51
CA ASP A 103 -20.42 -10.50 2.30
C ASP A 103 -21.20 -10.99 1.07
N VAL A 104 -20.51 -11.54 0.05
CA VAL A 104 -21.14 -11.83 -1.25
C VAL A 104 -21.18 -13.32 -1.57
N TYR A 105 -20.10 -14.07 -1.28
CA TYR A 105 -19.92 -15.39 -1.88
C TYR A 105 -19.88 -16.55 -0.87
N GLY A 106 -19.25 -16.37 0.28
CA GLY A 106 -19.03 -17.44 1.25
C GLY A 106 -20.30 -17.87 1.97
N THR A 107 -20.44 -19.17 2.19
CA THR A 107 -21.48 -19.71 3.09
C THR A 107 -20.98 -19.69 4.53
N LEU A 108 -21.89 -19.68 5.52
CA LEU A 108 -21.52 -19.59 6.94
C LEU A 108 -20.51 -20.69 7.35
N ASP A 109 -20.77 -21.94 6.96
CA ASP A 109 -19.89 -23.07 7.27
C ASP A 109 -18.48 -22.91 6.65
N GLU A 110 -18.40 -22.41 5.42
CA GLU A 110 -17.11 -22.12 4.77
C GLU A 110 -16.38 -20.95 5.45
N LEU A 111 -17.12 -19.92 5.89
CA LEU A 111 -16.56 -18.75 6.55
C LEU A 111 -16.04 -19.07 7.96
N GLU A 112 -16.69 -19.98 8.69
CA GLU A 112 -16.18 -20.49 9.97
C GLU A 112 -14.83 -21.19 9.79
N LEU A 113 -14.72 -22.07 8.79
CA LEU A 113 -13.46 -22.74 8.46
C LEU A 113 -12.39 -21.74 7.99
N PHE A 114 -12.78 -20.75 7.18
CA PHE A 114 -11.85 -19.73 6.70
C PHE A 114 -11.35 -18.83 7.83
N THR A 115 -12.21 -18.50 8.79
CA THR A 115 -11.86 -17.75 10.00
C THR A 115 -10.86 -18.54 10.84
N ASP A 116 -11.14 -19.81 11.13
CA ASP A 116 -10.24 -20.68 11.92
C ASP A 116 -8.86 -20.81 11.24
N ALA A 117 -8.83 -20.96 9.91
CA ALA A 117 -7.57 -21.01 9.16
C ALA A 117 -6.76 -19.70 9.28
N ILE A 118 -7.41 -18.54 9.20
CA ILE A 118 -6.77 -17.22 9.38
C ILE A 118 -6.27 -17.05 10.81
N GLU A 119 -7.07 -17.39 11.82
CA GLU A 119 -6.70 -17.26 13.23
C GLU A 119 -5.50 -18.15 13.61
N ARG A 120 -5.47 -19.38 13.10
CA ARG A 120 -4.35 -20.30 13.30
C ARG A 120 -3.10 -19.89 12.53
N TRP A 121 -3.29 -19.16 11.42
CA TRP A 121 -2.24 -18.80 10.48
C TRP A 121 -1.46 -20.04 9.97
N ASP A 122 -2.16 -21.18 9.82
CA ASP A 122 -1.56 -22.45 9.42
C ASP A 122 -1.96 -22.81 7.99
N ILE A 123 -0.96 -22.91 7.11
CA ILE A 123 -1.17 -23.26 5.70
C ILE A 123 -1.71 -24.68 5.51
N ASN A 124 -1.58 -25.57 6.50
CA ASN A 124 -2.13 -26.92 6.41
C ASN A 124 -3.64 -26.94 6.73
N ALA A 125 -4.15 -25.96 7.48
CA ALA A 125 -5.57 -25.86 7.81
C ALA A 125 -6.43 -25.55 6.58
N ILE A 126 -5.83 -25.04 5.50
CA ILE A 126 -6.59 -24.66 4.29
C ILE A 126 -7.01 -25.85 3.44
N GLU A 127 -6.53 -27.08 3.68
CA GLU A 127 -6.90 -28.25 2.86
C GLU A 127 -8.41 -28.46 2.79
N GLN A 128 -9.11 -28.13 3.89
CA GLN A 128 -10.56 -28.26 4.05
C GLN A 128 -11.34 -27.13 3.37
N LEU A 129 -10.67 -26.06 2.93
CA LEU A 129 -11.32 -24.91 2.30
C LEU A 129 -11.62 -25.16 0.81
N PRO A 130 -12.65 -24.50 0.27
CA PRO A 130 -12.85 -24.39 -1.17
C PRO A 130 -11.65 -23.75 -1.88
N ASP A 131 -11.44 -24.08 -3.15
CA ASP A 131 -10.29 -23.60 -3.94
C ASP A 131 -10.20 -22.07 -4.00
N TYR A 132 -11.33 -21.37 -4.02
CA TYR A 132 -11.33 -19.91 -4.04
C TYR A 132 -10.82 -19.29 -2.73
N MET A 133 -11.18 -19.87 -1.57
CA MET A 133 -10.69 -19.44 -0.27
C MET A 133 -9.22 -19.80 -0.06
N LYS A 134 -8.78 -20.95 -0.59
CA LYS A 134 -7.37 -21.32 -0.64
C LYS A 134 -6.55 -20.25 -1.39
N LEU A 135 -7.01 -19.82 -2.57
CA LEU A 135 -6.38 -18.75 -3.33
C LEU A 135 -6.30 -17.44 -2.53
N CYS A 136 -7.39 -17.03 -1.87
CA CYS A 136 -7.41 -15.85 -1.01
C CYS A 136 -6.41 -15.97 0.15
N PHE A 137 -6.40 -17.10 0.84
CA PHE A 137 -5.47 -17.36 1.95
C PHE A 137 -4.02 -17.33 1.49
N PHE A 138 -3.69 -18.00 0.37
CA PHE A 138 -2.34 -17.99 -0.16
C PHE A 138 -1.87 -16.57 -0.52
N ALA A 139 -2.74 -15.76 -1.13
CA ALA A 139 -2.41 -14.37 -1.45
C ALA A 139 -2.18 -13.54 -0.18
N LEU A 140 -3.01 -13.71 0.84
CA LEU A 140 -2.88 -13.04 2.14
C LEU A 140 -1.58 -13.45 2.86
N HIS A 141 -1.37 -14.76 3.01
CA HIS A 141 -0.22 -15.33 3.72
C HIS A 141 1.10 -14.93 3.04
N ASN A 142 1.21 -15.08 1.72
CA ASN A 142 2.43 -14.74 0.99
C ASN A 142 2.72 -13.23 1.04
N SER A 143 1.69 -12.39 0.88
CA SER A 143 1.89 -10.93 0.93
C SER A 143 2.31 -10.47 2.34
N THR A 144 1.67 -11.01 3.37
CA THR A 144 1.99 -10.69 4.78
C THR A 144 3.41 -11.11 5.14
N ASN A 145 3.82 -12.32 4.73
CA ASN A 145 5.18 -12.81 4.98
C ASN A 145 6.23 -11.99 4.23
N GLN A 146 5.96 -11.57 2.99
CA GLN A 146 6.85 -10.69 2.25
C GLN A 146 7.00 -9.33 2.95
N ILE A 147 5.90 -8.71 3.36
CA ILE A 147 5.90 -7.43 4.08
C ILE A 147 6.67 -7.57 5.39
N ALA A 148 6.41 -8.63 6.16
CA ALA A 148 7.13 -8.89 7.40
C ALA A 148 8.63 -9.03 7.15
N SER A 149 9.04 -9.84 6.16
CA SER A 149 10.44 -10.02 5.79
C SER A 149 11.11 -8.70 5.41
N ASP A 150 10.46 -7.87 4.59
CA ASP A 150 10.97 -6.56 4.19
C ASP A 150 11.17 -5.64 5.41
N ILE A 151 10.21 -5.63 6.34
CA ILE A 151 10.29 -4.83 7.58
C ILE A 151 11.46 -5.31 8.45
N PHE A 152 11.57 -6.62 8.68
CA PHE A 152 12.65 -7.19 9.49
C PHE A 152 14.03 -6.94 8.87
N GLN A 153 14.16 -7.10 7.56
CA GLN A 153 15.45 -7.00 6.88
C GLN A 153 15.92 -5.57 6.68
N TYR A 154 15.02 -4.65 6.35
CA TYR A 154 15.40 -3.31 5.89
C TYR A 154 15.02 -2.18 6.83
N TRP A 155 13.91 -2.31 7.56
CA TRP A 155 13.35 -1.19 8.33
C TRP A 155 13.72 -1.24 9.80
N ILE A 156 13.65 -2.41 10.45
CA ILE A 156 14.04 -2.55 11.87
C ILE A 156 15.49 -2.11 12.12
N PRO A 157 16.50 -2.56 11.33
CA PRO A 157 17.87 -2.10 11.53
C PRO A 157 18.03 -0.59 11.34
N LYS A 158 17.24 0.00 10.44
CA LYS A 158 17.29 1.43 10.10
C LYS A 158 16.68 2.28 11.21
N ILE A 159 15.56 1.84 11.80
CA ILE A 159 14.91 2.48 12.95
C ILE A 159 15.84 2.45 14.17
N GLN A 160 16.41 1.28 14.47
CA GLN A 160 17.37 1.15 15.57
C GLN A 160 18.62 2.02 15.36
N TYR A 161 19.11 2.13 14.13
CA TYR A 161 20.23 3.03 13.84
C TYR A 161 19.87 4.51 14.06
N THR A 162 18.68 4.95 13.61
CA THR A 162 18.23 6.33 13.82
C THR A 162 17.99 6.66 15.29
N GLU A 163 17.36 5.77 16.05
CA GLU A 163 17.17 5.96 17.49
C GLU A 163 18.53 6.04 18.20
N ASN A 164 19.44 5.10 17.92
CA ASN A 164 20.79 5.11 18.52
C ASN A 164 21.59 6.37 18.15
N PHE A 165 21.38 6.93 16.96
CA PHE A 165 22.01 8.16 16.51
C PHE A 165 21.42 9.41 17.20
N GLU A 166 20.11 9.50 17.33
CA GLU A 166 19.43 10.61 18.02
C GLU A 166 19.75 10.63 19.53
N TRP A 167 19.63 9.47 20.19
CA TRP A 167 20.03 9.30 21.60
C TRP A 167 21.56 9.38 21.81
N GLY A 168 22.34 9.21 20.75
CA GLY A 168 23.79 9.43 20.75
C GLY A 168 24.13 10.92 20.82
N LYS A 169 23.46 11.74 20.01
CA LYS A 169 23.64 13.21 20.01
C LYS A 169 23.17 13.87 21.30
N GLU A 170 22.06 13.42 21.88
CA GLU A 170 21.61 13.94 23.17
C GLU A 170 22.61 13.63 24.29
N ARG A 171 23.22 12.44 24.29
CA ARG A 171 24.25 12.08 25.30
C ARG A 171 25.53 12.91 25.21
N GLU A 172 25.90 13.39 24.03
CA GLU A 172 27.03 14.33 23.88
C GLU A 172 26.66 15.75 24.32
N HIS A 173 25.42 16.17 24.13
CA HIS A 173 24.94 17.48 24.59
C HIS A 173 24.93 17.62 26.12
N TRP A 174 24.59 16.55 26.86
CA TRP A 174 24.58 16.54 28.33
C TRP A 174 25.95 16.25 28.98
N ARG A 175 27.00 16.08 28.19
CA ARG A 175 28.38 15.85 28.68
C ARG A 175 29.29 17.08 28.55
N GLY A 176 28.76 18.22 28.09
CA GLY A 176 29.48 19.50 27.96
C GLY A 176 29.22 20.43 29.13
#